data_AF-A0AAN5AK58-F1
#
_entry.id   AF-A0AAN5AK58-F1
#
_cell.length_a   1.000
_cell.length_b   1.000
_cell.length_c   1.000
_cell.angle_alpha   90.00
_cell.angle_beta   90.00
_cell.angle_gamma   90.00
#
_symmetry.space_group_name_H-M   'P 1'
#
loop_
_entity.id
_entity.type
_entity.pdbx_description
1 polymer ?
#
loop_
_entity_poly.entity_id
_entity_poly.type
_entity_poly.pdbx_seq_one_letter_code
_entity_poly.pdbx_strand_id
1 'polypeptide(L)' 'MDLQKLEHLSTLEQAEYVHANGILVTEKQFGEYLIALYRIEYSFIEIWRFHADEKILKVVWFKDSKIDPWVKHFLKIHDN' A
#
# COMPACT_ATOMS: atom_id res chain seq x y z
N MET A 1 17.05 5.93 -0.11
CA MET A 1 16.66 5.52 -1.47
C MET A 1 15.59 6.49 -1.95
N ASP A 2 15.65 7.00 -3.18
CA ASP A 2 14.75 8.09 -3.61
C ASP A 2 13.38 7.56 -4.07
N LEU A 3 12.41 7.60 -3.15
CA LEU A 3 11.04 7.19 -3.42
C LEU A 3 10.29 8.16 -4.35
N GLN A 4 10.82 9.36 -4.65
CA GLN A 4 10.18 10.28 -5.62
C GLN A 4 10.09 9.67 -7.02
N LYS A 5 10.99 8.73 -7.34
CA LYS A 5 10.95 7.98 -8.61
C LYS A 5 9.66 7.19 -8.82
N LEU A 6 8.97 6.79 -7.75
CA LEU A 6 7.70 6.08 -7.84
C LEU A 6 6.63 6.92 -8.56
N GLU A 7 6.67 8.25 -8.44
CA GLU A 7 5.64 9.13 -9.04
C GLU A 7 5.66 9.13 -10.57
N HIS A 8 6.76 8.69 -11.18
CA HIS A 8 6.93 8.62 -12.63
C HIS A 8 6.70 7.22 -13.21
N LEU A 9 6.51 6.21 -12.35
CA LEU A 9 6.28 4.82 -12.75
C LEU A 9 4.78 4.55 -12.94
N SER A 10 4.46 3.60 -13.81
CA SER A 10 3.12 3.04 -13.89
C SER A 10 2.74 2.33 -12.58
N THR A 11 1.44 2.13 -12.35
CA THR A 11 0.95 1.43 -11.14
C THR A 11 1.55 0.04 -10.97
N LEU A 12 1.76 -0.70 -12.06
CA LEU A 12 2.39 -2.01 -12.02
C LEU A 12 3.86 -1.91 -11.62
N GLU A 13 4.63 -1.03 -12.25
CA GLU A 13 6.04 -0.81 -11.94
C GLU A 13 6.23 -0.31 -10.50
N GLN A 14 5.32 0.52 -9.99
CA GLN A 14 5.31 0.93 -8.58
C GLN A 14 5.12 -0.27 -7.66
N ALA A 15 4.16 -1.16 -7.95
CA ALA A 15 3.91 -2.34 -7.14
C ALA A 15 5.09 -3.33 -7.18
N GLU A 16 5.67 -3.57 -8.36
CA GLU A 16 6.86 -4.40 -8.53
C GLU A 16 8.05 -3.84 -7.73
N TYR A 17 8.27 -2.52 -7.80
CA TYR A 17 9.31 -1.87 -7.01
C TYR A 17 9.08 -2.06 -5.51
N VAL A 18 7.85 -1.89 -5.03
CA VAL A 18 7.51 -2.04 -3.62
C VAL A 18 7.63 -3.49 -3.16
N HIS A 19 7.25 -4.47 -3.99
CA HIS A 19 7.46 -5.88 -3.70
C HIS A 19 8.95 -6.24 -3.62
N ALA A 20 9.79 -5.64 -4.48
CA ALA A 20 11.23 -5.90 -4.50
C ALA A 20 11.99 -5.23 -3.36
N ASN A 21 11.55 -4.05 -2.91
CA ASN A 21 12.34 -3.21 -2.00
C ASN A 21 11.66 -2.98 -0.63
N GLY A 22 10.39 -3.36 -0.48
CA GLY A 22 9.61 -3.15 0.73
C GLY A 22 9.54 -4.36 1.63
N ILE A 23 9.32 -4.07 2.92
CA ILE A 23 9.02 -5.09 3.93
C ILE A 23 7.50 -5.16 4.04
N LEU A 24 6.92 -6.33 3.77
CA LEU A 24 5.51 -6.57 4.02
C LEU A 24 5.25 -6.45 5.53
N VAL A 25 4.36 -5.53 5.90
CA VAL A 25 3.97 -5.29 7.30
C VAL A 25 2.74 -6.12 7.63
N THR A 26 1.74 -6.08 6.75
CA THR A 26 0.49 -6.82 6.92
C THR A 26 -0.23 -6.94 5.58
N GLU A 27 -1.11 -7.93 5.48
CA GLU A 27 -1.99 -8.13 4.35
C GLU A 27 -3.40 -8.47 4.88
N LYS A 28 -4.43 -7.89 4.27
CA LYS A 28 -5.82 -8.15 4.64
C LYS A 28 -6.70 -8.23 3.41
N GLN A 29 -7.61 -9.21 3.43
CA GLN A 29 -8.66 -9.34 2.44
C GLN A 29 -9.93 -8.61 2.91
N PHE A 30 -10.54 -7.85 2.00
CA PHE A 30 -11.82 -7.17 2.18
C PHE A 30 -12.70 -7.48 0.96
N GLY A 31 -13.54 -8.50 1.08
CA GLY A 31 -14.36 -8.97 -0.04
C GLY A 31 -13.49 -9.48 -1.19
N GLU A 32 -13.65 -8.87 -2.37
CA GLU A 32 -12.86 -9.19 -3.58
C GLU A 32 -11.47 -8.52 -3.61
N TYR A 33 -11.18 -7.63 -2.66
CA TYR A 33 -9.93 -6.89 -2.62
C TYR A 33 -8.96 -7.49 -1.61
N LEU A 34 -7.69 -7.44 -1.95
CA LEU A 34 -6.58 -7.72 -1.07
C LEU A 34 -5.74 -6.44 -0.95
N ILE A 35 -5.53 -6.00 0.28
CA ILE A 35 -4.79 -4.79 0.64
C ILE A 35 -3.55 -5.21 1.42
N ALA A 36 -2.38 -4.96 0.83
CA ALA A 36 -1.09 -5.21 1.45
C ALA A 36 -0.43 -3.89 1.84
N LEU A 37 0.05 -3.79 3.07
CA LEU A 37 0.79 -2.64 3.58
C LEU A 37 2.28 -3.00 3.62
N TYR A 38 3.08 -2.20 2.93
CA TYR A 38 4.54 -2.30 2.91
C TYR A 38 5.16 -1.12 3.62
N ARG A 39 6.34 -1.35 4.20
CA ARG A 39 7.23 -0.31 4.71
C ARG A 39 8.49 -0.24 3.85
N ILE A 40 8.82 0.96 3.39
CA ILE A 40 10.11 1.27 2.76
C ILE A 40 10.72 2.45 3.51
N GLU A 41 11.85 2.21 4.17
CA GLU A 41 12.51 3.19 5.05
C GLU A 41 11.55 3.75 6.12
N TYR A 42 11.17 5.03 5.99
CA TYR A 42 10.26 5.75 6.90
C TYR A 42 8.86 5.98 6.30
N SER A 43 8.58 5.41 5.13
CA SER A 43 7.30 5.53 4.43
C SER A 43 6.49 4.24 4.49
N PHE A 44 5.17 4.40 4.52
CA PHE A 44 4.22 3.32 4.31
C PHE A 44 3.61 3.40 2.92
N ILE A 45 3.40 2.25 2.30
CA ILE A 45 2.82 2.13 0.96
C ILE A 45 1.80 1.00 0.98
N GLU A 46 0.57 1.29 0.55
CA GLU A 46 -0.46 0.28 0.33
C GLU A 46 -0.47 -0.16 -1.13
N ILE A 47 -0.60 -1.46 -1.34
CA ILE A 47 -0.91 -2.07 -2.64
C ILE A 47 -2.28 -2.69 -2.55
N TRP A 48 -3.17 -2.28 -3.44
CA TRP A 48 -4.50 -2.84 -3.57
C TRP A 48 -4.55 -3.70 -4.83
N ARG A 49 -5.04 -4.92 -4.70
CA ARG A 49 -5.22 -5.84 -5.81
C ARG A 49 -6.50 -6.63 -5.68
N PHE A 50 -6.99 -7.17 -6.79
CA PHE A 50 -8.07 -8.15 -6.74
C PHE A 50 -7.55 -9.46 -6.19
N HIS A 51 -8.30 -10.09 -5.29
CA HIS A 51 -7.97 -11.39 -4.72
C HIS A 51 -8.07 -12.53 -5.75
N ALA A 52 -8.91 -12.36 -6.78
CA ALA A 52 -9.19 -13.42 -7.76
C ALA A 52 -8.04 -13.62 -8.78
N ASP A 53 -7.44 -12.53 -9.26
CA ASP A 53 -6.43 -12.55 -10.32
C ASP A 53 -5.16 -11.77 -9.96
N GLU A 54 -5.03 -11.31 -8.71
CA GLU A 54 -3.90 -10.54 -8.19
C GLU A 54 -3.62 -9.24 -8.97
N LYS A 55 -4.55 -8.80 -9.82
CA LYS A 55 -4.37 -7.61 -10.64
C LYS A 55 -4.26 -6.38 -9.74
N ILE A 56 -3.15 -5.66 -9.88
CA ILE A 56 -2.90 -4.41 -9.16
C ILE A 56 -3.90 -3.35 -9.60
N LEU A 57 -4.60 -2.77 -8.63
CA LEU A 57 -5.59 -1.71 -8.84
C LEU A 57 -5.00 -0.33 -8.61
N LYS A 58 -4.27 -0.17 -7.49
CA LYS A 58 -3.63 1.08 -7.11
C LYS A 58 -2.50 0.84 -6.12
N VAL A 59 -1.59 1.81 -6.10
CA VAL A 59 -0.55 1.94 -5.08
C VAL A 59 -0.75 3.29 -4.40
N VAL A 60 -0.82 3.30 -3.07
CA VAL A 60 -1.07 4.51 -2.28
C VAL A 60 0.12 4.74 -1.36
N TRP A 61 0.81 5.86 -1.56
CA TRP A 61 1.96 6.23 -0.77
C TRP A 61 1.56 7.23 0.33
N PHE A 62 1.88 6.87 1.57
CA PHE A 62 1.76 7.74 2.74
C PHE A 62 3.11 8.40 3.01
N LYS A 63 3.37 9.51 2.32
CA LYS A 63 4.54 10.38 2.55
C LYS A 63 4.44 10.99 3.94
N ASP A 64 5.49 10.82 4.75
CA ASP A 64 5.66 11.45 6.06
C ASP A 64 4.48 11.25 7.05
N SER A 65 3.70 10.17 6.89
CA SER A 65 2.56 9.93 7.76
C SER A 65 3.04 9.58 9.17
N LYS A 66 2.89 10.52 10.11
CA LYS A 66 2.99 10.28 11.56
C LYS A 66 1.91 9.34 12.10
N ILE A 67 0.92 9.01 11.27
CA ILE A 67 -0.21 8.19 11.61
C ILE A 67 0.13 6.76 11.22
N ASP A 68 0.09 5.86 12.20
CA ASP A 68 0.06 4.42 11.95
C ASP A 68 -1.12 4.13 10.99
N PRO A 69 -0.89 3.57 9.79
CA PRO A 69 -1.93 3.30 8.79
C PRO A 69 -3.13 2.51 9.35
N TRP A 70 -2.95 1.77 10.45
CA TRP A 70 -4.01 1.11 11.19
C TRP A 70 -5.05 2.08 11.76
N VAL A 71 -4.63 3.23 12.31
CA VAL A 71 -5.54 4.23 12.89
C VAL A 71 -6.47 4.79 11.80
N LYS A 72 -5.97 4.95 10.57
CA LYS A 72 -6.77 5.46 9.45
C LYS A 72 -7.89 4.50 9.04
N HIS A 73 -7.63 3.19 9.07
CA HIS A 73 -8.64 2.19 8.71
C HIS A 73 -9.62 1.92 9.85
N PHE A 74 -9.15 1.96 11.11
CA PHE A 74 -10.01 1.79 12.28
C PHE A 74 -10.98 2.96 12.46
N LEU A 75 -10.51 4.21 12.32
CA LEU A 75 -11.38 5.40 12.42
C LEU A 75 -12.50 5.41 11.37
N LYS A 76 -12.21 4.97 10.14
CA LYS A 76 -13.18 4.97 9.04
C LYS A 76 -14.30 3.93 9.20
N ILE A 77 -14.10 2.90 10.02
CA ILE A 77 -15.10 1.85 10.29
C ILE A 77 -16.05 2.26 11.43
N HIS A 78 -15.63 3.20 12.30
CA HIS A 78 -16.40 3.61 13.48
C HIS A 78 -17.10 4.98 13.36
N ASP A 79 -16.96 5.67 12.23
CA ASP A 79 -17.68 6.92 11.91
C ASP A 79 -19.06 6.70 11.23
N ASN A 80 -19.58 5.46 11.25
CA ASN A 80 -20.94 5.11 10.80
C ASN A 80 -21.87 4.83 11.99
#